data_AF-A0A5E4PJJ4-F1
#
_entry.id   AF-A0A5E4PJJ4-F1
#
_cell.length_a   1.000
_cell.length_b   1.000
_cell.length_c   1.000
_cell.angle_alpha   90.00
_cell.angle_beta   90.00
_cell.angle_gamma   90.00
#
_symmetry.space_group_name_H-M   'P 1'
#
loop_
_entity.id
_entity.type
_entity.pdbx_description
1 polymer ?
#
loop_
_entity_poly.entity_id
_entity_poly.type
_entity_poly.pdbx_seq_one_letter_code
_entity_poly.pdbx_strand_id
1 'polypeptide(L)'
;MSLSRIPNSTDDIRGTTGVLRQLLSDNGTARTAAVSADDSHDHDRKTSISSIPHIPVMKLPLPPIPLKNRCISDYAAASVNLSRSFHDIFMMKKKIRKKLNALKNQAYFFKQNKCGPLDNFMYEIEAASCGFYHLIAPHHSPSARAIYNDKFEYIGVLSKAVPGFVSALDDPLREEDLPIEALNHISIEDMDALDERARLENLDLDNKPGPHVIFEYILPDPGGTGLSLQGSGGKTRRVIPVTAKDLRNYRTIKGLAIGLTTSYIFEEDDCHTGNMSKDGKRIDFDMSPWPITYKFKKTGPIDWTFRDPAARFPVTACDILNFPNLKDAAPFYWPTIPVRFIPEAFISAASKFFKTSNNAFPSQDNSLYQRLAKHPVFIHHKFSTLLKFLLTNDETYRSICTLHIRPESQHENQSTVDMLVQHQAERLRAFKSEITKLPQFRDWLSLNGDTVLKNILYEFTEYNQRFARKLSVQPLYQPHIINLDHAVKEYVDICEKSQIVKSAGTLEKEPEVGEWLAEYRKIQRVSY
;
A
#
# COMPACT_ATOMS: atom_id res chain seq x y z
N MET A 1 42.95 -24.44 -32.61
CA MET A 1 41.65 -24.23 -33.28
C MET A 1 40.96 -23.08 -32.57
N SER A 2 41.43 -21.85 -32.83
CA SER A 2 40.85 -20.85 -33.75
C SER A 2 39.57 -20.20 -33.22
N LEU A 3 39.78 -19.10 -32.49
CA LEU A 3 38.81 -18.10 -32.05
C LEU A 3 38.27 -17.33 -33.26
N SER A 4 36.94 -17.21 -33.39
CA SER A 4 36.28 -16.35 -34.38
C SER A 4 35.88 -15.01 -33.76
N ARG A 5 36.29 -13.94 -34.45
CA ARG A 5 36.13 -12.52 -34.15
C ARG A 5 34.69 -12.03 -34.33
N ILE A 6 34.28 -11.06 -33.52
CA ILE A 6 33.12 -10.19 -33.73
C ILE A 6 33.64 -8.86 -34.31
N PRO A 7 33.02 -8.28 -35.36
CA PRO A 7 33.46 -7.01 -35.92
C PRO A 7 32.80 -5.81 -35.22
N ASN A 8 33.62 -4.78 -34.99
CA ASN A 8 33.20 -3.41 -34.72
C ASN A 8 32.68 -2.77 -36.02
N SER A 9 31.57 -2.04 -35.93
CA SER A 9 31.24 -0.99 -36.91
C SER A 9 30.79 0.27 -36.16
N THR A 10 31.70 1.24 -36.14
CA THR A 10 31.45 2.67 -35.97
C THR A 10 30.88 3.23 -37.26
N ASP A 11 29.89 4.13 -37.13
CA ASP A 11 29.56 5.32 -37.96
C ASP A 11 28.05 5.59 -37.83
N ASP A 12 27.48 6.79 -37.92
CA ASP A 12 27.88 8.19 -37.82
C ASP A 12 26.53 8.92 -38.02
N ILE A 13 25.96 9.62 -37.03
CA ILE A 13 24.86 10.57 -37.27
C ILE A 13 25.12 11.85 -36.47
N ARG A 14 25.50 12.88 -37.23
CA ARG A 14 25.65 14.28 -36.86
C ARG A 14 24.31 15.03 -36.85
N GLY A 15 24.28 16.10 -36.06
CA GLY A 15 23.38 17.24 -36.16
C GLY A 15 22.28 17.24 -35.11
N THR A 16 22.06 18.25 -34.27
CA THR A 16 22.42 19.67 -34.36
C THR A 16 22.26 20.29 -32.98
N THR A 17 23.28 21.00 -32.52
CA THR A 17 23.33 21.82 -31.31
C THR A 17 22.61 23.15 -31.50
N GLY A 18 21.68 23.48 -30.59
CA GLY A 18 21.00 24.78 -30.53
C GLY A 18 21.22 25.46 -29.17
N VAL A 19 22.02 26.50 -29.19
CA VAL A 19 22.43 27.41 -28.11
C VAL A 19 21.24 28.16 -27.51
N LEU A 20 21.20 28.34 -26.18
CA LEU A 20 20.35 29.36 -25.54
C LEU A 20 21.17 30.14 -24.49
N ARG A 21 21.52 31.37 -24.88
CA ARG A 21 22.11 32.42 -24.05
C ARG A 21 21.06 33.52 -23.91
N GLN A 22 20.67 33.80 -22.67
CA GLN A 22 20.58 35.11 -22.03
C GLN A 22 19.85 36.25 -22.75
N LEU A 23 18.83 36.83 -22.09
CA LEU A 23 18.55 38.28 -22.12
C LEU A 23 17.80 38.72 -20.84
N LEU A 24 18.42 39.68 -20.14
CA LEU A 24 17.83 40.58 -19.16
C LEU A 24 17.42 41.88 -19.88
N SER A 25 16.61 42.70 -19.20
CA SER A 25 16.16 44.08 -19.53
C SER A 25 14.89 44.14 -20.40
N ASP A 26 13.88 45.01 -20.20
CA ASP A 26 13.79 46.27 -19.47
C ASP A 26 12.31 46.66 -19.16
N ASN A 27 12.16 47.44 -18.09
CA ASN A 27 11.26 48.60 -17.86
C ASN A 27 9.83 48.67 -18.41
N GLY A 28 8.89 48.94 -17.50
CA GLY A 28 7.57 49.52 -17.80
C GLY A 28 7.00 50.27 -16.59
N THR A 29 7.11 51.60 -16.65
CA THR A 29 6.76 52.59 -15.62
C THR A 29 5.26 52.88 -15.52
N ALA A 30 4.81 53.11 -14.28
CA ALA A 30 3.78 54.04 -13.80
C ALA A 30 2.43 54.19 -14.53
N ARG A 31 1.32 54.06 -13.76
CA ARG A 31 0.20 55.01 -13.79
C ARG A 31 -0.60 55.01 -12.49
N THR A 32 -0.41 56.06 -11.72
CA THR A 32 -1.32 56.63 -10.72
C THR A 32 -2.57 57.17 -11.41
N ALA A 33 -3.76 56.81 -10.92
CA ALA A 33 -4.99 57.54 -11.20
C ALA A 33 -5.72 57.80 -9.88
N ALA A 34 -5.86 59.09 -9.60
CA ALA A 34 -6.65 59.66 -8.53
C ALA A 34 -8.14 59.59 -8.91
N VAL A 35 -9.00 59.31 -7.92
CA VAL A 35 -10.42 59.67 -7.95
C VAL A 35 -10.78 60.23 -6.57
N SER A 36 -11.25 61.48 -6.60
CA SER A 36 -11.90 62.31 -5.58
C SER A 36 -13.13 61.61 -4.97
N ALA A 37 -13.28 61.58 -3.64
CA ALA A 37 -14.09 62.51 -2.82
C ALA A 37 -15.55 62.66 -3.29
N ASP A 38 -16.53 62.10 -2.55
CA ASP A 38 -17.25 62.86 -1.52
C ASP A 38 -18.16 61.98 -0.64
N ASP A 39 -18.60 62.56 0.48
CA ASP A 39 -19.71 62.22 1.38
C ASP A 39 -19.56 61.23 2.55
N SER A 40 -19.10 61.82 3.66
CA SER A 40 -19.86 62.00 4.91
C SER A 40 -20.89 60.93 5.33
N HIS A 41 -20.55 60.13 6.34
CA HIS A 41 -21.36 60.08 7.56
C HIS A 41 -20.60 59.48 8.75
N ASP A 42 -20.59 60.31 9.78
CA ASP A 42 -20.29 60.12 11.19
C ASP A 42 -20.91 58.83 11.78
N HIS A 43 -20.07 57.98 12.37
CA HIS A 43 -20.41 57.29 13.63
C HIS A 43 -19.16 56.76 14.32
N ASP A 44 -18.78 57.49 15.37
CA ASP A 44 -17.95 57.08 16.49
C ASP A 44 -18.28 55.65 16.97
N ARG A 45 -17.35 54.71 16.75
CA ARG A 45 -17.24 53.49 17.56
C ARG A 45 -15.77 53.06 17.64
N LYS A 46 -15.04 53.67 18.58
CA LYS A 46 -13.77 53.16 19.09
C LYS A 46 -14.00 51.83 19.82
N THR A 47 -14.08 50.73 19.08
CA THR A 47 -13.81 49.41 19.63
C THR A 47 -12.30 49.25 19.77
N SER A 48 -11.83 49.44 21.01
CA SER A 48 -10.50 49.00 21.45
C SER A 48 -10.34 47.52 21.08
N ILE A 49 -9.58 47.26 20.01
CA ILE A 49 -9.13 45.91 19.65
C ILE A 49 -8.14 45.54 20.75
N SER A 50 -8.63 44.81 21.76
CA SER A 50 -7.80 44.21 22.78
C SER A 50 -6.71 43.41 22.10
N SER A 51 -5.47 43.72 22.46
CA SER A 51 -4.25 43.02 22.08
C SER A 51 -4.49 41.52 21.96
N ILE A 52 -4.46 41.01 20.73
CA ILE A 52 -4.40 39.57 20.47
C ILE A 52 -3.17 39.06 21.24
N PRO A 53 -3.33 38.13 22.19
CA PRO A 53 -2.19 37.60 22.93
C PRO A 53 -1.21 37.05 21.91
N HIS A 54 0.03 37.55 21.94
CA HIS A 54 1.13 37.03 21.16
C HIS A 54 1.22 35.53 21.41
N ILE A 55 0.71 34.72 20.48
CA ILE A 55 0.92 33.28 20.50
C ILE A 55 2.43 33.14 20.31
N PRO A 56 3.17 32.58 21.30
CA PRO A 56 4.59 32.40 21.14
C PRO A 56 4.81 31.52 19.92
N VAL A 57 5.44 32.09 18.89
CA VAL A 57 5.87 31.34 17.71
C VAL A 57 6.87 30.33 18.23
N MET A 58 6.44 29.09 18.44
CA MET A 58 7.34 27.98 18.72
C MET A 58 8.37 27.98 17.59
N LYS A 59 9.63 28.25 17.91
CA LYS A 59 10.74 28.04 16.98
C LYS A 59 10.71 26.55 16.64
N LEU A 60 10.13 26.22 15.49
CA LEU A 60 10.15 24.85 14.99
C LEU A 60 11.62 24.45 14.83
N PRO A 61 12.00 23.24 15.28
CA PRO A 61 13.34 22.74 15.01
C PRO A 61 13.58 22.80 13.51
N LEU A 62 14.71 23.40 13.13
CA LEU A 62 15.25 23.28 11.78
C LEU A 62 16.22 22.10 11.80
N PRO A 63 16.01 21.09 10.95
CA PRO A 63 15.00 21.00 9.89
C PRO A 63 13.61 20.53 10.38
N PRO A 64 12.52 20.89 9.65
CA PRO A 64 11.16 20.57 10.05
C PRO A 64 10.94 19.05 10.08
N ILE A 65 10.50 18.54 11.23
CA ILE A 65 10.15 17.13 11.41
C ILE A 65 8.96 16.79 10.50
N PRO A 66 9.02 15.69 9.72
CA PRO A 66 7.91 15.24 8.90
C PRO A 66 6.62 15.05 9.71
N LEU A 67 5.47 15.37 9.10
CA LEU A 67 4.18 15.49 9.80
C LEU A 67 3.75 14.22 10.56
N LYS A 68 4.17 13.03 10.11
CA LYS A 68 3.83 11.77 10.77
C LYS A 68 4.82 11.32 11.84
N ASN A 69 6.02 11.88 11.90
CA ASN A 69 7.07 11.47 12.84
C ASN A 69 6.73 11.94 14.25
N ARG A 70 7.17 11.20 15.27
CA ARG A 70 6.76 11.43 16.67
C ARG A 70 7.95 11.30 17.61
N CYS A 71 7.91 12.06 18.71
CA CYS A 71 8.91 11.95 19.76
C CYS A 71 8.69 10.65 20.55
N ILE A 72 9.77 9.97 20.92
CA ILE A 72 9.71 8.78 21.77
C ILE A 72 9.01 9.04 23.11
N SER A 73 9.08 10.27 23.61
CA SER A 73 8.48 10.68 24.87
C SER A 73 6.94 10.59 24.88
N ASP A 74 6.29 10.55 23.71
CA ASP A 74 4.85 10.29 23.57
C ASP A 74 4.46 8.85 23.91
N TYR A 75 5.44 7.95 24.09
CA TYR A 75 5.23 6.53 24.31
C TYR A 75 5.94 6.04 25.58
N ALA A 76 5.45 4.93 26.12
CA ALA A 76 6.05 4.21 27.24
C ALA A 76 6.23 2.73 26.85
N ALA A 77 7.37 2.16 27.21
CA ALA A 77 7.62 0.74 27.03
C ALA A 77 6.66 -0.07 27.91
N ALA A 78 6.09 -1.12 27.32
CA ALA A 78 5.16 -2.05 27.95
C ALA A 78 5.71 -3.48 28.00
N SER A 79 6.87 -3.74 27.41
CA SER A 79 7.58 -5.02 27.47
C SER A 79 9.09 -4.82 27.57
N VAL A 80 9.78 -5.89 27.97
CA VAL A 80 11.21 -6.07 27.66
C VAL A 80 11.40 -6.31 26.16
N ASN A 81 12.65 -6.26 25.67
CA ASN A 81 12.95 -6.57 24.28
C ASN A 81 12.39 -7.97 23.93
N LEU A 82 11.46 -8.01 22.97
CA LEU A 82 10.77 -9.21 22.50
C LEU A 82 11.59 -9.96 21.45
N SER A 83 12.55 -9.29 20.81
CA SER A 83 13.26 -9.81 19.66
C SER A 83 14.51 -10.58 20.04
N ARG A 84 14.68 -11.73 19.37
CA ARG A 84 15.92 -12.50 19.34
C ARG A 84 16.79 -12.19 18.10
N SER A 85 16.38 -11.24 17.26
CA SER A 85 17.07 -10.84 16.03
C SER A 85 18.07 -9.69 16.23
N PHE A 86 18.63 -9.19 15.12
CA PHE A 86 19.49 -8.00 15.04
C PHE A 86 18.77 -6.69 15.38
N HIS A 87 17.45 -6.74 15.53
CA HIS A 87 16.64 -5.60 15.98
C HIS A 87 16.28 -5.77 17.45
N ASP A 88 16.29 -4.67 18.20
CA ASP A 88 15.52 -4.57 19.44
C ASP A 88 14.07 -4.27 19.08
N ILE A 89 13.14 -5.05 19.62
CA ILE A 89 11.69 -4.83 19.43
C ILE A 89 11.05 -4.68 20.79
N PHE A 90 10.43 -3.53 21.04
CA PHE A 90 9.72 -3.24 22.28
C PHE A 90 8.25 -3.04 21.98
N MET A 91 7.38 -3.67 22.77
CA MET A 91 5.97 -3.27 22.78
C MET A 91 5.86 -1.93 23.51
N MET A 92 5.21 -0.96 22.86
CA MET A 92 5.00 0.37 23.39
C MET A 92 3.50 0.67 23.53
N LYS A 93 3.16 1.53 24.50
CA LYS A 93 1.83 2.13 24.65
C LYS A 93 1.96 3.65 24.56
N LYS A 94 0.98 4.30 23.94
CA LYS A 94 0.93 5.76 23.88
C LYS A 94 0.63 6.33 25.27
N LYS A 95 1.41 7.31 25.74
CA LYS A 95 1.11 8.04 26.98
C LYS A 95 -0.17 8.84 26.80
N ILE A 96 -1.16 8.57 27.63
CA ILE A 96 -2.48 9.20 27.52
C ILE A 96 -2.38 10.62 28.08
N ARG A 97 -2.57 11.62 27.23
CA ARG A 97 -3.01 12.95 27.70
C ARG A 97 -4.49 12.80 28.09
N LYS A 98 -4.88 13.33 29.26
CA LYS A 98 -6.14 13.11 30.03
C LYS A 98 -7.49 13.05 29.28
N LYS A 99 -7.57 13.27 27.96
CA LYS A 99 -8.81 13.38 27.16
C LYS A 99 -9.10 12.27 26.14
N LEU A 100 -8.26 11.24 25.97
CA LEU A 100 -8.49 10.19 24.94
C LEU A 100 -8.54 8.77 25.54
N ASN A 101 -9.72 8.36 26.02
CA ASN A 101 -9.95 7.02 26.56
C ASN A 101 -9.95 5.92 25.48
N ALA A 102 -10.34 6.23 24.23
CA ALA A 102 -10.45 5.23 23.16
C ALA A 102 -9.10 4.67 22.66
N LEU A 103 -7.98 5.36 22.90
CA LEU A 103 -6.64 4.90 22.50
C LEU A 103 -5.96 3.98 23.52
N LYS A 104 -6.63 3.67 24.65
CA LYS A 104 -6.04 2.97 25.81
C LYS A 104 -5.46 1.59 25.50
N ASN A 105 -6.01 0.89 24.50
CA ASN A 105 -5.68 -0.52 24.26
C ASN A 105 -4.88 -0.76 22.97
N GLN A 106 -4.47 0.29 22.26
CA GLN A 106 -3.71 0.10 21.03
C GLN A 106 -2.25 -0.22 21.34
N ALA A 107 -1.81 -1.41 20.94
CA ALA A 107 -0.41 -1.81 21.00
C ALA A 107 0.38 -1.22 19.82
N TYR A 108 1.64 -0.90 20.09
CA TYR A 108 2.63 -0.47 19.10
C TYR A 108 3.89 -1.29 19.28
N PHE A 109 4.66 -1.47 18.21
CA PHE A 109 5.97 -2.11 18.24
C PHE A 109 7.02 -1.11 17.81
N PHE A 110 7.98 -0.83 18.70
CA PHE A 110 9.13 0.02 18.43
C PHE A 110 10.31 -0.86 18.05
N LYS A 111 10.77 -0.73 16.81
CA LYS A 111 11.92 -1.40 16.23
C LYS A 111 13.11 -0.44 16.23
N GLN A 112 14.21 -0.88 16.83
CA GLN A 112 15.48 -0.17 16.86
C GLN A 112 16.59 -1.11 16.40
N ASN A 113 17.51 -0.62 15.57
CA ASN A 113 18.58 -1.46 15.03
C ASN A 113 19.75 -1.55 16.02
N LYS A 114 20.20 -2.78 16.36
CA LYS A 114 21.28 -3.01 17.35
C LYS A 114 22.68 -2.82 16.79
N CYS A 115 22.88 -3.14 15.52
CA CYS A 115 24.21 -3.37 14.95
C CYS A 115 24.56 -2.34 13.87
N GLY A 116 25.58 -1.53 14.17
CA GLY A 116 26.31 -0.71 13.20
C GLY A 116 25.67 0.63 12.85
N PRO A 117 26.45 1.54 12.22
CA PRO A 117 25.97 2.84 11.80
C PRO A 117 25.07 2.69 10.56
N LEU A 118 23.87 2.17 10.73
CA LEU A 118 22.84 2.27 9.69
C LEU A 118 22.63 3.74 9.32
N ASP A 119 22.29 3.97 8.06
CA ASP A 119 21.87 5.29 7.67
C ASP A 119 20.63 5.67 8.49
N ASN A 120 20.69 6.80 9.20
CA ASN A 120 19.59 7.30 10.02
C ASN A 120 18.31 7.53 9.19
N PHE A 121 18.44 7.69 7.87
CA PHE A 121 17.31 7.81 6.94
C PHE A 121 16.55 6.50 6.73
N MET A 122 17.14 5.33 7.03
CA MET A 122 16.50 4.03 6.83
C MET A 122 15.17 3.91 7.59
N TYR A 123 15.06 4.51 8.78
CA TYR A 123 13.81 4.51 9.54
C TYR A 123 12.69 5.33 8.86
N GLU A 124 13.04 6.45 8.23
CA GLU A 124 12.09 7.27 7.48
C GLU A 124 11.65 6.57 6.20
N ILE A 125 12.59 5.91 5.51
CA ILE A 125 12.32 5.10 4.31
C ILE A 125 11.40 3.94 4.66
N GLU A 126 11.70 3.15 5.69
CA GLU A 126 10.84 2.04 6.14
C GLU A 126 9.43 2.53 6.49
N ALA A 127 9.31 3.69 7.16
CA ALA A 127 8.01 4.27 7.47
C ALA A 127 7.25 4.73 6.22
N ALA A 128 7.94 5.28 5.22
CA ALA A 128 7.36 5.67 3.93
C ALA A 128 6.90 4.43 3.14
N SER A 129 7.73 3.39 3.07
CA SER A 129 7.40 2.11 2.42
C SER A 129 6.19 1.46 3.05
N CYS A 130 6.12 1.39 4.38
CA CYS A 130 4.93 0.96 5.10
C CYS A 130 3.68 1.79 4.72
N GLY A 131 3.87 3.10 4.49
CA GLY A 131 2.84 3.99 3.94
C GLY A 131 2.35 3.59 2.55
N PHE A 132 3.24 3.12 1.66
CA PHE A 132 2.86 2.60 0.34
C PHE A 132 2.00 1.34 0.45
N TYR A 133 2.38 0.39 1.31
CA TYR A 133 1.52 -0.78 1.59
C TYR A 133 0.18 -0.36 2.15
N HIS A 134 0.14 0.60 3.08
CA HIS A 134 -1.10 1.03 3.71
C HIS A 134 -2.05 1.77 2.75
N LEU A 135 -1.53 2.37 1.67
CA LEU A 135 -2.34 2.93 0.59
C LEU A 135 -3.10 1.82 -0.16
N ILE A 136 -2.39 0.74 -0.52
CA ILE A 136 -2.95 -0.34 -1.33
C ILE A 136 -3.73 -1.35 -0.49
N ALA A 137 -3.24 -1.69 0.70
CA ALA A 137 -3.75 -2.74 1.57
C ALA A 137 -3.89 -2.28 3.03
N PRO A 138 -4.78 -1.31 3.34
CA PRO A 138 -4.85 -0.65 4.66
C PRO A 138 -5.13 -1.59 5.84
N HIS A 139 -5.71 -2.77 5.60
CA HIS A 139 -6.00 -3.78 6.61
C HIS A 139 -4.93 -4.87 6.74
N HIS A 140 -3.99 -4.95 5.79
CA HIS A 140 -2.95 -5.97 5.74
C HIS A 140 -1.56 -5.44 6.12
N SER A 141 -1.40 -4.12 6.24
CA SER A 141 -0.17 -3.49 6.72
C SER A 141 -0.42 -2.56 7.91
N PRO A 142 0.55 -2.44 8.83
CA PRO A 142 0.45 -1.49 9.91
C PRO A 142 0.56 -0.05 9.39
N SER A 143 0.31 0.91 10.27
CA SER A 143 0.81 2.26 10.07
C SER A 143 2.12 2.41 10.83
N ALA A 144 3.19 2.76 10.13
CA ALA A 144 4.50 3.03 10.73
C ALA A 144 4.86 4.52 10.73
N ARG A 145 5.79 4.89 11.61
CA ARG A 145 6.33 6.25 11.78
C ARG A 145 7.79 6.15 12.22
N ALA A 146 8.64 7.01 11.68
CA ALA A 146 9.97 7.18 12.25
C ALA A 146 9.84 7.92 13.59
N ILE A 147 10.66 7.51 14.57
CA ILE A 147 10.68 8.05 15.91
C ILE A 147 11.97 8.79 16.16
N TYR A 148 11.87 9.97 16.77
CA TYR A 148 13.02 10.78 17.15
C TYR A 148 13.13 10.94 18.68
N ASN A 149 14.34 11.20 19.16
CA ASN A 149 14.63 11.52 20.56
C ASN A 149 14.55 13.05 20.82
N ASP A 150 14.80 13.50 22.04
CA ASP A 150 14.71 14.93 22.40
C ASP A 150 15.75 15.83 21.68
N LYS A 151 16.74 15.23 21.01
CA LYS A 151 17.73 15.90 20.16
C LYS A 151 17.37 15.89 18.67
N PHE A 152 16.16 15.43 18.33
CA PHE A 152 15.70 15.27 16.94
C PHE A 152 16.50 14.24 16.13
N GLU A 153 17.22 13.35 16.80
CA GLU A 153 17.88 12.21 16.16
C GLU A 153 16.88 11.06 16.01
N TYR A 154 16.85 10.43 14.85
CA TYR A 154 15.99 9.29 14.59
C TYR A 154 16.57 8.02 15.23
N ILE A 155 15.75 7.36 16.04
CA ILE A 155 16.19 6.24 16.88
C ILE A 155 15.51 4.91 16.53
N GLY A 156 14.50 4.92 15.66
CA GLY A 156 13.79 3.71 15.26
C GLY A 156 12.51 3.96 14.51
N VAL A 157 11.77 2.88 14.26
CA VAL A 157 10.44 2.89 13.64
C VAL A 157 9.41 2.36 14.64
N LEU A 158 8.28 3.05 14.74
CA LEU A 158 7.14 2.60 15.52
C LEU A 158 6.00 2.21 14.58
N SER A 159 5.58 0.95 14.64
CA SER A 159 4.43 0.43 13.91
C SER A 159 3.24 0.18 14.85
N LYS A 160 2.03 0.45 14.37
CA LYS A 160 0.80 0.00 15.04
C LYS A 160 0.72 -1.53 14.92
N ALA A 161 0.31 -2.22 15.98
CA ALA A 161 0.01 -3.65 15.90
C ALA A 161 -1.07 -3.93 14.84
N VAL A 162 -0.82 -4.88 13.95
CA VAL A 162 -1.81 -5.33 12.96
C VAL A 162 -2.80 -6.26 13.68
N PRO A 163 -4.11 -5.96 13.68
CA PRO A 163 -5.09 -6.79 14.38
C PRO A 163 -5.08 -8.25 13.90
N GLY A 164 -4.99 -9.19 14.85
CA GLY A 164 -5.00 -10.62 14.57
C GLY A 164 -3.80 -11.12 13.76
N PHE A 165 -2.68 -10.40 13.74
CA PHE A 165 -1.46 -10.91 13.11
C PHE A 165 -0.90 -12.08 13.90
N VAL A 166 -0.78 -13.23 13.23
CA VAL A 166 -0.06 -14.42 13.69
C VAL A 166 0.87 -14.79 12.55
N SER A 167 2.15 -15.00 12.84
CA SER A 167 3.13 -15.30 11.79
C SER A 167 2.81 -16.64 11.12
N ALA A 168 3.10 -16.76 9.82
CA ALA A 168 2.97 -18.03 9.09
C ALA A 168 3.95 -19.09 9.61
N LEU A 169 4.98 -18.69 10.36
CA LEU A 169 5.83 -19.61 11.12
C LEU A 169 5.05 -20.31 12.25
N ASP A 170 4.16 -19.57 12.92
CA ASP A 170 3.38 -20.09 14.06
C ASP A 170 2.03 -20.70 13.62
N ASP A 171 1.44 -20.17 12.55
CA ASP A 171 0.17 -20.62 11.97
C ASP A 171 0.30 -20.71 10.43
N PRO A 172 0.93 -21.78 9.91
CA PRO A 172 1.15 -21.93 8.47
C PRO A 172 -0.17 -22.20 7.74
N LEU A 173 -0.17 -21.92 6.44
CA LEU A 173 -1.28 -22.26 5.54
C LEU A 173 -1.46 -23.78 5.46
N ARG A 174 -2.71 -24.26 5.49
CA ARG A 174 -3.05 -25.68 5.46
C ARG A 174 -3.96 -26.01 4.29
N GLU A 175 -4.03 -27.30 3.95
CA GLU A 175 -4.97 -27.82 2.94
C GLU A 175 -6.43 -27.44 3.22
N GLU A 176 -6.82 -27.42 4.49
CA GLU A 176 -8.19 -27.14 4.92
C GLU A 176 -8.60 -25.67 4.77
N ASP A 177 -7.64 -24.76 4.58
CA ASP A 177 -7.85 -23.32 4.39
C ASP A 177 -8.21 -22.97 2.93
N LEU A 178 -8.00 -23.89 1.97
CA LEU A 178 -8.18 -23.64 0.55
C LEU A 178 -9.64 -23.80 0.06
N PRO A 179 -10.41 -24.83 0.46
CA PRO A 179 -11.76 -25.03 -0.06
C PRO A 179 -12.73 -23.97 0.46
N ILE A 180 -13.56 -23.43 -0.42
CA ILE A 180 -14.68 -22.54 -0.07
C ILE A 180 -15.90 -23.11 -0.80
N GLU A 181 -16.72 -23.89 -0.08
CA GLU A 181 -17.79 -24.70 -0.69
C GLU A 181 -18.90 -23.83 -1.27
N ALA A 182 -19.18 -22.69 -0.64
CA ALA A 182 -20.18 -21.72 -1.09
C ALA A 182 -19.92 -21.22 -2.53
N LEU A 183 -18.66 -21.10 -2.96
CA LEU A 183 -18.30 -20.62 -4.30
C LEU A 183 -18.69 -21.57 -5.44
N ASN A 184 -19.13 -22.79 -5.13
CA ASN A 184 -19.76 -23.66 -6.13
C ASN A 184 -21.15 -23.16 -6.56
N HIS A 185 -21.71 -22.19 -5.84
CA HIS A 185 -23.10 -21.76 -6.00
C HIS A 185 -23.29 -20.24 -6.06
N ILE A 186 -22.38 -19.44 -5.50
CA ILE A 186 -22.47 -17.98 -5.50
C ILE A 186 -21.21 -17.34 -6.08
N SER A 187 -21.33 -16.07 -6.51
CA SER A 187 -20.23 -15.33 -7.11
C SER A 187 -19.19 -14.88 -6.07
N ILE A 188 -18.03 -14.41 -6.52
CA ILE A 188 -17.02 -13.82 -5.62
C ILE A 188 -17.55 -12.50 -5.04
N GLU A 189 -18.31 -11.75 -5.84
CA GLU A 189 -18.93 -10.48 -5.46
C GLU A 189 -19.97 -10.69 -4.35
N ASP A 190 -20.78 -11.75 -4.44
CA ASP A 190 -21.69 -12.15 -3.37
C ASP A 190 -20.92 -12.53 -2.10
N MET A 191 -19.81 -13.26 -2.23
CA MET A 191 -18.95 -13.60 -1.08
C MET A 191 -18.32 -12.37 -0.44
N ASP A 192 -17.87 -11.38 -1.23
CA ASP A 192 -17.38 -10.10 -0.71
C ASP A 192 -18.46 -9.35 0.08
N ALA A 193 -19.70 -9.31 -0.44
CA ALA A 193 -20.81 -8.67 0.24
C ALA A 193 -21.16 -9.35 1.57
N LEU A 194 -21.14 -10.69 1.60
CA LEU A 194 -21.38 -11.48 2.83
C LEU A 194 -20.24 -11.31 3.84
N ASP A 195 -18.99 -11.29 3.38
CA ASP A 195 -17.83 -11.06 4.25
C ASP A 195 -17.86 -9.66 4.89
N GLU A 196 -18.16 -8.65 4.09
CA GLU A 196 -18.29 -7.27 4.55
C GLU A 196 -19.46 -7.12 5.53
N ARG A 197 -20.60 -7.76 5.25
CA ARG A 197 -21.72 -7.82 6.18
C ARG A 197 -21.31 -8.45 7.52
N ALA A 198 -20.62 -9.60 7.49
CA ALA A 198 -20.14 -10.24 8.71
C ALA A 198 -19.20 -9.34 9.51
N ARG A 199 -18.38 -8.52 8.83
CA ARG A 199 -17.50 -7.54 9.47
C ARG A 199 -18.30 -6.41 10.12
N LEU A 200 -19.28 -5.85 9.43
CA LEU A 200 -20.14 -4.77 9.95
C LEU A 200 -20.99 -5.23 11.15
N GLU A 201 -21.45 -6.48 11.12
CA GLU A 201 -22.17 -7.13 12.22
C GLU A 201 -21.24 -7.59 13.37
N ASN A 202 -19.91 -7.38 13.26
CA ASN A 202 -18.89 -7.83 14.22
C ASN A 202 -19.01 -9.32 14.57
N LEU A 203 -19.28 -10.16 13.56
CA LEU A 203 -19.38 -11.60 13.78
C LEU A 203 -18.01 -12.19 14.10
N ASP A 204 -17.93 -12.84 15.26
CA ASP A 204 -16.76 -13.56 15.72
C ASP A 204 -16.67 -14.90 15.00
N LEU A 205 -16.07 -14.90 13.80
CA LEU A 205 -15.94 -16.11 13.00
C LEU A 205 -14.93 -17.09 13.62
N ASP A 206 -13.93 -16.63 14.36
CA ASP A 206 -12.81 -17.46 14.83
C ASP A 206 -13.24 -18.41 15.96
N ASN A 207 -14.20 -17.98 16.80
CA ASN A 207 -14.74 -18.82 17.86
C ASN A 207 -15.94 -19.68 17.43
N LYS A 208 -16.34 -19.64 16.15
CA LYS A 208 -17.48 -20.43 15.64
C LYS A 208 -17.00 -21.75 15.03
N PRO A 209 -17.69 -22.89 15.32
CA PRO A 209 -17.39 -24.16 14.68
C PRO A 209 -17.44 -24.03 13.15
N GLY A 210 -16.54 -24.72 12.45
CA GLY A 210 -16.48 -24.72 10.98
C GLY A 210 -17.83 -24.87 10.26
N PRO A 211 -18.65 -25.90 10.56
CA PRO A 211 -19.92 -26.15 9.86
C PRO A 211 -21.07 -25.23 10.30
N HIS A 212 -20.81 -24.24 11.19
CA HIS A 212 -21.85 -23.32 11.63
C HIS A 212 -22.25 -22.39 10.48
N VAL A 213 -23.52 -22.45 10.07
CA VAL A 213 -24.10 -21.57 9.05
C VAL A 213 -24.18 -20.16 9.62
N ILE A 214 -23.57 -19.20 8.91
CA ILE A 214 -23.60 -17.77 9.24
C ILE A 214 -24.70 -17.07 8.45
N PHE A 215 -24.80 -17.39 7.16
CA PHE A 215 -25.82 -16.81 6.27
C PHE A 215 -26.49 -17.88 5.42
N GLU A 216 -27.73 -17.62 5.05
CA GLU A 216 -28.48 -18.34 4.03
C GLU A 216 -28.60 -17.44 2.81
N TYR A 217 -27.89 -17.78 1.73
CA TYR A 217 -27.97 -17.05 0.47
C TYR A 217 -29.09 -17.63 -0.40
N ILE A 218 -30.04 -16.78 -0.79
CA ILE A 218 -31.19 -17.19 -1.61
C ILE A 218 -30.84 -16.94 -3.07
N LEU A 219 -30.69 -18.01 -3.86
CA LEU A 219 -30.41 -17.85 -5.28
C LEU A 219 -31.62 -17.25 -6.01
N PRO A 220 -31.43 -16.24 -6.87
CA PRO A 220 -32.48 -15.76 -7.74
C PRO A 220 -32.95 -16.88 -8.67
N ASP A 221 -34.26 -16.99 -8.90
CA ASP A 221 -34.84 -18.00 -9.79
C ASP A 221 -34.30 -17.79 -11.22
N PRO A 222 -33.51 -18.74 -11.79
CA PRO A 222 -32.89 -18.57 -13.09
C PRO A 222 -33.90 -18.44 -14.23
N GLY A 223 -35.17 -18.80 -14.01
CA GLY A 223 -36.27 -18.66 -14.97
C GLY A 223 -37.20 -17.46 -14.75
N GLY A 224 -36.85 -16.55 -13.83
CA GLY A 224 -37.66 -15.40 -13.45
C GLY A 224 -37.67 -14.26 -14.48
N THR A 225 -37.90 -14.53 -15.76
CA THR A 225 -38.18 -13.48 -16.75
C THR A 225 -39.60 -12.93 -16.54
N GLY A 226 -39.79 -12.17 -15.46
CA GLY A 226 -40.76 -11.07 -15.31
C GLY A 226 -42.27 -11.31 -15.46
N LEU A 227 -42.76 -12.44 -15.95
CA LEU A 227 -44.16 -12.60 -16.36
C LEU A 227 -44.70 -13.99 -16.02
N SER A 228 -44.95 -14.25 -14.74
CA SER A 228 -45.87 -15.32 -14.36
C SER A 228 -46.79 -14.81 -13.25
N LEU A 229 -47.90 -14.24 -13.73
CA LEU A 229 -49.08 -13.93 -12.94
C LEU A 229 -49.72 -15.24 -12.47
N GLN A 230 -49.95 -15.30 -11.16
CA GLN A 230 -51.03 -16.06 -10.51
C GLN A 230 -51.12 -17.57 -10.83
N GLY A 231 -50.21 -18.34 -10.26
CA GLY A 231 -50.42 -19.76 -10.02
C GLY A 231 -49.73 -20.17 -8.73
N SER A 232 -50.50 -20.55 -7.70
CA SER A 232 -50.09 -20.85 -6.32
C SER A 232 -49.26 -22.14 -6.15
N GLY A 233 -48.44 -22.50 -7.14
CA GLY A 233 -47.46 -23.57 -7.02
C GLY A 233 -46.22 -23.07 -6.30
N GLY A 234 -46.00 -23.51 -5.05
CA GLY A 234 -44.87 -23.08 -4.23
C GLY A 234 -43.53 -23.39 -4.89
N LYS A 235 -42.92 -22.39 -5.55
CA LYS A 235 -41.54 -22.49 -6.06
C LYS A 235 -40.60 -22.63 -4.87
N THR A 236 -39.97 -23.80 -4.75
CA THR A 236 -38.97 -24.07 -3.72
C THR A 236 -37.76 -23.17 -3.97
N ARG A 237 -37.55 -22.18 -3.10
CA ARG A 237 -36.35 -21.33 -3.17
C ARG A 237 -35.13 -22.17 -2.84
N ARG A 238 -34.11 -22.13 -3.70
CA ARG A 238 -32.82 -22.77 -3.42
C ARG A 238 -32.04 -21.89 -2.44
N VAL A 239 -31.77 -22.43 -1.26
CA VAL A 239 -30.98 -21.78 -0.21
C VAL A 239 -29.58 -22.39 -0.20
N ILE A 240 -28.57 -21.53 -0.22
CA ILE A 240 -27.16 -21.91 -0.13
C ILE A 240 -26.66 -21.54 1.27
N PRO A 241 -26.25 -22.52 2.11
CA PRO A 241 -25.66 -22.22 3.39
C PRO A 241 -24.24 -21.70 3.20
N VAL A 242 -23.92 -20.58 3.85
CA VAL A 242 -22.56 -20.03 3.92
C VAL A 242 -22.06 -20.19 5.34
N THR A 243 -21.02 -21.00 5.53
CA THR A 243 -20.53 -21.38 6.85
C THR A 243 -19.45 -20.44 7.39
N ALA A 244 -19.16 -20.54 8.69
CA ALA A 244 -18.03 -19.85 9.30
C ALA A 244 -16.70 -20.26 8.66
N LYS A 245 -16.56 -21.54 8.28
CA LYS A 245 -15.37 -22.03 7.55
C LYS A 245 -15.24 -21.37 6.19
N ASP A 246 -16.33 -21.27 5.41
CA ASP A 246 -16.29 -20.63 4.09
C ASP A 246 -15.79 -19.19 4.19
N LEU A 247 -16.30 -18.40 5.13
CA LEU A 247 -15.90 -17.00 5.31
C LEU A 247 -14.45 -16.87 5.82
N ARG A 248 -13.98 -17.74 6.73
CA ARG A 248 -12.57 -17.73 7.18
C ARG A 248 -11.61 -18.11 6.06
N ASN A 249 -11.95 -19.13 5.29
CA ASN A 249 -11.14 -19.56 4.14
C ASN A 249 -11.14 -18.46 3.07
N TYR A 250 -12.30 -17.86 2.78
CA TYR A 250 -12.41 -16.69 1.90
C TYR A 250 -11.50 -15.54 2.32
N ARG A 251 -11.56 -15.13 3.61
CA ARG A 251 -10.66 -14.08 4.17
C ARG A 251 -9.19 -14.44 4.03
N THR A 252 -8.83 -15.69 4.29
CA THR A 252 -7.45 -16.18 4.19
C THR A 252 -6.94 -16.05 2.75
N ILE A 253 -7.70 -16.55 1.77
CA ILE A 253 -7.29 -16.50 0.36
C ILE A 253 -7.29 -15.08 -0.20
N LYS A 254 -8.32 -14.28 0.11
CA LYS A 254 -8.41 -12.86 -0.24
C LYS A 254 -7.22 -12.08 0.33
N GLY A 255 -6.92 -12.29 1.61
CA GLY A 255 -5.81 -11.62 2.28
C GLY A 255 -4.44 -12.00 1.72
N LEU A 256 -4.22 -13.29 1.42
CA LEU A 256 -3.01 -13.75 0.72
C LEU A 256 -2.84 -13.10 -0.65
N ALA A 257 -3.93 -12.97 -1.42
CA ALA A 257 -3.89 -12.30 -2.72
C ALA A 257 -3.45 -10.85 -2.59
N ILE A 258 -4.00 -10.12 -1.61
CA ILE A 258 -3.65 -8.72 -1.35
C ILE A 258 -2.20 -8.60 -0.84
N GLY A 259 -1.83 -9.38 0.17
CA GLY A 259 -0.53 -9.33 0.83
C GLY A 259 0.63 -9.68 -0.08
N LEU A 260 0.51 -10.77 -0.85
CA LEU A 260 1.56 -11.18 -1.78
C LEU A 260 1.66 -10.23 -2.95
N THR A 261 0.53 -9.80 -3.51
CA THR A 261 0.54 -8.88 -4.65
C THR A 261 1.18 -7.54 -4.27
N THR A 262 0.86 -6.99 -3.10
CA THR A 262 1.52 -5.77 -2.59
C THR A 262 3.00 -5.96 -2.33
N SER A 263 3.40 -7.12 -1.78
CA SER A 263 4.81 -7.46 -1.57
C SER A 263 5.60 -7.54 -2.90
N TYR A 264 4.96 -8.03 -3.97
CA TYR A 264 5.57 -8.07 -5.30
C TYR A 264 5.65 -6.68 -5.96
N ILE A 265 4.58 -5.89 -5.86
CA ILE A 265 4.53 -4.50 -6.35
C ILE A 265 5.70 -3.71 -5.75
N PHE A 266 5.86 -3.78 -4.43
CA PHE A 266 6.85 -2.99 -3.69
C PHE A 266 8.17 -3.73 -3.43
N GLU A 267 8.45 -4.82 -4.14
CA GLU A 267 9.78 -5.46 -4.18
C GLU A 267 10.32 -5.84 -2.80
N GLU A 268 9.48 -6.52 -2.03
CA GLU A 268 9.83 -7.07 -0.72
C GLU A 268 10.75 -8.28 -0.85
N ASP A 269 12.01 -8.11 -0.48
CA ASP A 269 13.01 -9.19 -0.51
C ASP A 269 12.98 -10.08 0.74
N ASP A 270 12.35 -9.62 1.83
CA ASP A 270 12.28 -10.30 3.13
C ASP A 270 10.88 -10.83 3.45
N CYS A 271 10.18 -11.35 2.43
CA CYS A 271 8.84 -11.93 2.54
C CYS A 271 8.85 -13.34 3.14
N HIS A 272 9.30 -13.47 4.39
CA HIS A 272 9.53 -14.74 5.08
C HIS A 272 8.43 -15.09 6.11
N THR A 273 8.43 -16.32 6.62
CA THR A 273 7.33 -16.87 7.46
C THR A 273 7.05 -16.08 8.75
N GLY A 274 8.08 -15.45 9.32
CA GLY A 274 7.97 -14.57 10.49
C GLY A 274 7.38 -13.17 10.21
N ASN A 275 7.50 -12.67 8.97
CA ASN A 275 7.08 -11.32 8.59
C ASN A 275 5.71 -11.29 7.87
N MET A 276 5.16 -12.46 7.56
CA MET A 276 3.86 -12.61 6.90
C MET A 276 2.96 -13.53 7.71
N SER A 277 1.66 -13.26 7.74
CA SER A 277 0.66 -14.19 8.28
C SER A 277 0.04 -15.07 7.19
N LYS A 278 -0.68 -16.14 7.57
CA LYS A 278 -1.40 -16.97 6.60
C LYS A 278 -2.55 -16.26 5.89
N ASP A 279 -3.05 -15.15 6.42
CA ASP A 279 -4.05 -14.28 5.79
C ASP A 279 -3.40 -13.06 5.10
N GLY A 280 -2.09 -13.11 4.81
CA GLY A 280 -1.38 -12.13 3.98
C GLY A 280 -1.12 -10.77 4.63
N LYS A 281 -1.33 -10.62 5.94
CA LYS A 281 -0.85 -9.44 6.66
C LYS A 281 0.67 -9.44 6.71
N ARG A 282 1.27 -8.24 6.68
CA ARG A 282 2.72 -8.02 6.61
C ARG A 282 3.20 -7.10 7.73
N ILE A 283 4.39 -7.39 8.22
CA ILE A 283 5.18 -6.54 9.11
C ILE A 283 6.62 -6.50 8.62
N ASP A 284 7.39 -5.53 9.12
CA ASP A 284 8.79 -5.26 8.75
C ASP A 284 8.96 -4.91 7.26
N PHE A 285 9.26 -3.64 6.98
CA PHE A 285 9.30 -3.09 5.60
C PHE A 285 10.68 -2.52 5.25
N ASP A 286 11.70 -2.90 6.00
CA ASP A 286 13.05 -2.36 5.83
C ASP A 286 13.78 -2.92 4.59
N MET A 287 13.19 -3.89 3.89
CA MET A 287 13.66 -4.45 2.61
C MET A 287 12.72 -4.15 1.44
N SER A 288 11.84 -3.15 1.58
CA SER A 288 10.91 -2.74 0.54
C SER A 288 10.97 -1.22 0.32
N PRO A 289 11.12 -0.70 -0.91
CA PRO A 289 11.54 -1.41 -2.13
C PRO A 289 13.03 -1.74 -2.10
N TRP A 290 13.38 -3.02 -2.24
CA TRP A 290 14.75 -3.51 -2.11
C TRP A 290 15.79 -2.76 -2.96
N PRO A 291 15.53 -2.40 -4.24
CA PRO A 291 16.48 -1.63 -5.04
C PRO A 291 16.88 -0.27 -4.47
N ILE A 292 16.05 0.31 -3.61
CA ILE A 292 16.34 1.56 -2.92
C ILE A 292 16.88 1.29 -1.52
N THR A 293 16.18 0.48 -0.71
CA THR A 293 16.56 0.25 0.70
C THR A 293 17.92 -0.42 0.85
N TYR A 294 18.33 -1.24 -0.12
CA TYR A 294 19.67 -1.82 -0.20
C TYR A 294 20.77 -0.74 -0.11
N LYS A 295 20.58 0.43 -0.73
CA LYS A 295 21.56 1.53 -0.75
C LYS A 295 21.77 2.17 0.63
N PHE A 296 20.75 2.13 1.48
CA PHE A 296 20.78 2.70 2.84
C PHE A 296 21.16 1.69 3.90
N LYS A 297 21.07 0.40 3.59
CA LYS A 297 21.53 -0.66 4.47
C LYS A 297 23.04 -0.87 4.29
N LYS A 298 23.80 -0.60 5.35
CA LYS A 298 25.20 -1.04 5.45
C LYS A 298 25.22 -2.53 5.78
N THR A 299 24.83 -3.35 4.83
CA THR A 299 24.83 -4.80 5.01
C THR A 299 26.26 -5.36 4.92
N GLY A 300 26.50 -6.51 5.57
CA GLY A 300 27.80 -7.15 5.54
C GLY A 300 28.12 -7.76 4.17
N PRO A 301 29.38 -8.17 3.91
CA PRO A 301 29.79 -8.74 2.61
C PRO A 301 28.94 -9.93 2.14
N ILE A 302 28.39 -10.71 3.09
CA ILE A 302 27.54 -11.86 2.82
C ILE A 302 26.21 -11.42 2.19
N ASP A 303 25.54 -10.44 2.77
CA ASP A 303 24.27 -9.93 2.23
C ASP A 303 24.48 -9.29 0.84
N TRP A 304 25.59 -8.56 0.64
CA TRP A 304 25.96 -8.00 -0.68
C TRP A 304 26.13 -9.08 -1.73
N THR A 305 26.73 -10.21 -1.37
CA THR A 305 27.04 -11.28 -2.31
C THR A 305 25.79 -12.04 -2.73
N PHE A 306 24.82 -12.23 -1.82
CA PHE A 306 23.66 -13.06 -2.08
C PHE A 306 22.39 -12.29 -2.40
N ARG A 307 22.28 -10.99 -2.10
CA ARG A 307 21.05 -10.19 -2.23
C ARG A 307 21.15 -8.99 -3.17
N ASP A 308 21.87 -9.12 -4.29
CA ASP A 308 21.93 -8.05 -5.31
C ASP A 308 20.52 -7.64 -5.79
N PRO A 309 20.11 -6.36 -5.68
CA PRO A 309 18.79 -5.90 -6.07
C PRO A 309 18.52 -5.89 -7.59
N ALA A 310 19.54 -5.75 -8.45
CA ALA A 310 19.36 -5.33 -9.84
C ALA A 310 18.51 -6.28 -10.71
N ALA A 311 18.34 -7.53 -10.30
CA ALA A 311 17.64 -8.56 -11.07
C ALA A 311 16.55 -9.33 -10.28
N ARG A 312 16.19 -8.87 -9.07
CA ARG A 312 15.33 -9.68 -8.19
C ARG A 312 13.84 -9.57 -8.47
N PHE A 313 13.41 -8.46 -9.04
CA PHE A 313 11.99 -8.20 -9.26
C PHE A 313 11.70 -7.62 -10.64
N PRO A 314 12.13 -8.24 -11.76
CA PRO A 314 11.59 -7.84 -13.05
C PRO A 314 10.05 -7.93 -13.04
N VAL A 315 9.36 -6.96 -13.63
CA VAL A 315 7.92 -7.09 -13.89
C VAL A 315 7.76 -7.74 -15.24
N THR A 316 7.19 -8.94 -15.28
CA THR A 316 6.94 -9.67 -16.52
C THR A 316 5.50 -10.16 -16.60
N ALA A 317 4.98 -10.27 -17.83
CA ALA A 317 3.72 -10.93 -18.11
C ALA A 317 3.70 -12.39 -17.57
N CYS A 318 4.84 -13.10 -17.62
CA CYS A 318 4.95 -14.47 -17.11
C CYS A 318 4.67 -14.54 -15.61
N ASP A 319 5.29 -13.66 -14.82
CA ASP A 319 5.11 -13.64 -13.37
C ASP A 319 3.70 -13.18 -12.98
N ILE A 320 3.14 -12.16 -13.63
CA ILE A 320 1.79 -11.68 -13.35
C ILE A 320 0.74 -12.78 -13.65
N LEU A 321 0.92 -13.50 -14.76
CA LEU A 321 0.02 -14.58 -15.17
C LEU A 321 0.06 -15.74 -14.16
N ASN A 322 1.26 -16.18 -13.76
CA ASN A 322 1.46 -17.34 -12.91
C ASN A 322 1.47 -17.02 -11.40
N PHE A 323 1.31 -15.75 -11.03
CA PHE A 323 1.39 -15.28 -9.64
C PHE A 323 0.48 -16.10 -8.70
N PRO A 324 0.99 -16.55 -7.52
CA PRO A 324 2.24 -16.14 -6.87
C PRO A 324 3.47 -16.98 -7.25
N ASN A 325 3.41 -17.80 -8.31
CA ASN A 325 4.50 -18.66 -8.76
C ASN A 325 5.49 -17.90 -9.65
N LEU A 326 6.35 -17.10 -9.02
CA LEU A 326 7.37 -16.31 -9.71
C LEU A 326 8.35 -17.23 -10.48
N LYS A 327 8.62 -16.85 -11.72
CA LYS A 327 9.53 -17.51 -12.67
C LYS A 327 10.71 -16.61 -12.99
N ASP A 328 10.45 -15.33 -13.21
CA ASP A 328 11.47 -14.35 -13.59
C ASP A 328 12.01 -13.61 -12.36
N ALA A 329 11.12 -13.20 -11.45
CA ALA A 329 11.49 -12.65 -10.16
C ALA A 329 12.03 -13.71 -9.20
N ALA A 330 13.03 -13.30 -8.43
CA ALA A 330 13.78 -14.15 -7.51
C ALA A 330 14.04 -13.47 -6.15
N PRO A 331 12.99 -13.05 -5.41
CA PRO A 331 13.13 -12.60 -4.03
C PRO A 331 13.89 -13.60 -3.16
N PHE A 332 14.57 -13.11 -2.11
CA PHE A 332 15.34 -13.97 -1.20
C PHE A 332 14.42 -14.89 -0.42
N TYR A 333 13.35 -14.33 0.14
CA TYR A 333 12.27 -15.09 0.75
C TYR A 333 10.98 -14.88 -0.02
N TRP A 334 10.35 -15.99 -0.40
CA TRP A 334 9.05 -15.98 -1.05
C TRP A 334 8.30 -17.30 -0.84
N PRO A 335 6.97 -17.28 -0.63
CA PRO A 335 6.24 -18.48 -0.24
C PRO A 335 6.18 -19.59 -1.29
N THR A 336 6.43 -19.31 -2.57
CA THR A 336 6.37 -20.34 -3.64
C THR A 336 7.74 -20.73 -4.18
N ILE A 337 8.81 -20.06 -3.72
CA ILE A 337 10.19 -20.31 -4.14
C ILE A 337 10.86 -21.14 -3.03
N PRO A 338 11.36 -22.35 -3.32
CA PRO A 338 12.17 -23.07 -2.37
C PRO A 338 13.43 -22.26 -2.08
N VAL A 339 13.87 -22.19 -0.82
CA VAL A 339 15.09 -21.47 -0.47
C VAL A 339 16.22 -21.98 -1.35
N ARG A 340 16.80 -21.09 -2.16
CA ARG A 340 17.94 -21.42 -3.00
C ARG A 340 19.06 -21.84 -2.06
N PHE A 341 19.39 -23.13 -2.08
CA PHE A 341 20.35 -23.82 -1.21
C PHE A 341 21.50 -22.89 -0.80
N ILE A 342 21.38 -22.27 0.36
CA ILE A 342 22.57 -22.08 1.18
C ILE A 342 22.93 -23.51 1.57
N PRO A 343 24.08 -24.05 1.12
CA PRO A 343 24.42 -25.44 1.39
C PRO A 343 24.20 -25.76 2.87
N GLU A 344 23.58 -26.89 3.21
CA GLU A 344 23.30 -27.22 4.62
C GLU A 344 24.56 -27.15 5.48
N ALA A 345 25.73 -27.45 4.91
CA ALA A 345 27.02 -27.26 5.56
C ALA A 345 27.30 -25.79 5.92
N PHE A 346 26.94 -24.84 5.05
CA PHE A 346 27.02 -23.41 5.35
C PHE A 346 25.94 -22.99 6.34
N ILE A 347 24.70 -23.47 6.24
CA ILE A 347 23.66 -23.18 7.25
C ILE A 347 24.10 -23.71 8.62
N SER A 348 24.64 -24.93 8.70
CA SER A 348 25.12 -25.56 9.93
C SER A 348 26.37 -24.87 10.50
N ALA A 349 27.27 -24.39 9.64
CA ALA A 349 28.43 -23.60 10.04
C ALA A 349 27.99 -22.20 10.52
N ALA A 350 27.12 -21.54 9.76
CA ALA A 350 26.58 -20.22 10.08
C ALA A 350 25.67 -20.28 11.31
N SER A 351 24.90 -21.36 11.52
CA SER A 351 23.97 -21.52 12.65
C SER A 351 24.68 -21.50 14.00
N LYS A 352 25.99 -21.82 14.02
CA LYS A 352 26.85 -21.72 15.21
C LYS A 352 27.23 -20.28 15.56
N PHE A 353 27.23 -19.37 14.60
CA PHE A 353 27.62 -17.96 14.77
C PHE A 353 26.44 -16.99 14.67
N PHE A 354 25.41 -17.37 13.93
CA PHE A 354 24.18 -16.65 13.69
C PHE A 354 23.05 -17.62 14.04
N LYS A 355 22.10 -17.24 14.90
CA LYS A 355 20.89 -18.04 15.05
C LYS A 355 20.14 -17.98 13.72
N THR A 356 20.36 -18.95 12.83
CA THR A 356 19.62 -19.11 11.59
C THR A 356 18.18 -19.36 11.99
N SER A 357 17.37 -18.30 11.99
CA SER A 357 15.95 -18.40 12.22
C SER A 357 15.32 -19.19 11.08
N ASN A 358 14.33 -20.04 11.40
CA ASN A 358 13.54 -20.80 10.44
C ASN A 358 12.62 -19.86 9.65
N ASN A 359 13.19 -18.89 8.94
CA ASN A 359 12.46 -17.86 8.19
C ASN A 359 11.94 -18.40 6.85
N ALA A 360 12.57 -19.46 6.35
CA ALA A 360 12.19 -20.15 5.13
C ALA A 360 10.78 -20.76 5.23
N PHE A 361 10.06 -20.76 4.10
CA PHE A 361 8.88 -21.61 3.96
C PHE A 361 9.34 -23.07 3.74
N PRO A 362 8.81 -24.03 4.50
CA PRO A 362 8.97 -25.45 4.22
C PRO A 362 8.49 -25.81 2.81
N SER A 363 9.07 -26.86 2.21
CA SER A 363 8.66 -27.32 0.87
C SER A 363 7.19 -27.74 0.79
N GLN A 364 6.63 -28.26 1.89
CA GLN A 364 5.20 -28.55 1.98
C GLN A 364 4.37 -27.28 1.83
N ASP A 365 4.70 -26.23 2.59
CA ASP A 365 4.06 -24.92 2.49
C ASP A 365 4.20 -24.35 1.08
N ASN A 366 5.40 -24.44 0.48
CA ASN A 366 5.60 -23.97 -0.89
C ASN A 366 4.58 -24.56 -1.88
N SER A 367 4.30 -25.85 -1.78
CA SER A 367 3.32 -26.51 -2.66
C SER A 367 1.88 -26.01 -2.44
N LEU A 368 1.51 -25.66 -1.20
CA LEU A 368 0.21 -25.08 -0.87
C LEU A 368 0.07 -23.67 -1.45
N TYR A 369 1.08 -22.82 -1.24
CA TYR A 369 1.09 -21.47 -1.81
C TYR A 369 1.07 -21.52 -3.36
N GLN A 370 1.69 -22.52 -3.97
CA GLN A 370 1.69 -22.65 -5.43
C GLN A 370 0.30 -22.89 -6.03
N ARG A 371 -0.62 -23.50 -5.26
CA ARG A 371 -2.01 -23.75 -5.68
C ARG A 371 -2.84 -22.49 -5.74
N LEU A 372 -2.44 -21.42 -5.04
CA LEU A 372 -3.13 -20.13 -5.06
C LEU A 372 -3.21 -19.53 -6.47
N ALA A 373 -2.24 -19.81 -7.34
CA ALA A 373 -2.21 -19.33 -8.72
C ALA A 373 -3.45 -19.72 -9.55
N LYS A 374 -4.15 -20.78 -9.14
CA LYS A 374 -5.37 -21.28 -9.80
C LYS A 374 -6.65 -21.01 -8.99
N HIS A 375 -6.53 -20.42 -7.81
CA HIS A 375 -7.68 -20.23 -6.94
C HIS A 375 -8.49 -19.00 -7.39
N PRO A 376 -9.80 -19.11 -7.66
CA PRO A 376 -10.59 -18.03 -8.25
C PRO A 376 -10.63 -16.75 -7.39
N VAL A 377 -10.81 -16.90 -6.07
CA VAL A 377 -10.71 -15.77 -5.11
C VAL A 377 -9.35 -15.09 -5.17
N PHE A 378 -8.26 -15.86 -5.25
CA PHE A 378 -6.93 -15.31 -5.29
C PHE A 378 -6.70 -14.53 -6.59
N ILE A 379 -7.12 -15.07 -7.73
CA ILE A 379 -7.01 -14.42 -9.04
C ILE A 379 -7.79 -13.10 -9.05
N HIS A 380 -9.04 -13.12 -8.57
CA HIS A 380 -9.87 -11.92 -8.49
C HIS A 380 -9.18 -10.83 -7.66
N HIS A 381 -8.80 -11.14 -6.41
CA HIS A 381 -8.21 -10.14 -5.51
C HIS A 381 -6.78 -9.74 -5.89
N LYS A 382 -6.02 -10.60 -6.58
CA LYS A 382 -4.75 -10.23 -7.23
C LYS A 382 -4.97 -9.12 -8.25
N PHE A 383 -5.91 -9.32 -9.18
CA PHE A 383 -6.18 -8.32 -10.21
C PHE A 383 -6.85 -7.07 -9.64
N SER A 384 -7.72 -7.18 -8.63
CA SER A 384 -8.24 -6.01 -7.91
C SER A 384 -7.13 -5.19 -7.26
N THR A 385 -6.16 -5.85 -6.62
CA THR A 385 -5.01 -5.19 -5.98
C THR A 385 -4.09 -4.53 -7.01
N LEU A 386 -3.81 -5.21 -8.13
CA LEU A 386 -3.03 -4.64 -9.24
C LEU A 386 -3.73 -3.45 -9.86
N LEU A 387 -5.05 -3.54 -10.11
CA LEU A 387 -5.82 -2.42 -10.64
C LEU A 387 -5.74 -1.22 -9.70
N LYS A 388 -5.96 -1.41 -8.40
CA LYS A 388 -5.82 -0.34 -7.40
C LYS A 388 -4.45 0.34 -7.44
N PHE A 389 -3.38 -0.44 -7.57
CA PHE A 389 -2.02 0.11 -7.74
C PHE A 389 -1.87 0.93 -9.02
N LEU A 390 -2.39 0.44 -10.15
CA LEU A 390 -2.33 1.15 -11.44
C LEU A 390 -3.12 2.45 -11.44
N LEU A 391 -4.18 2.57 -10.63
CA LEU A 391 -4.96 3.80 -10.49
C LEU A 391 -4.30 4.87 -9.60
N THR A 392 -3.14 4.57 -9.02
CA THR A 392 -2.30 5.56 -8.31
C THR A 392 -1.41 6.33 -9.29
N ASN A 393 -0.60 7.26 -8.78
CA ASN A 393 0.39 7.99 -9.57
C ASN A 393 1.60 8.40 -8.71
N ASP A 394 2.61 8.95 -9.37
CA ASP A 394 3.84 9.46 -8.74
C ASP A 394 3.56 10.58 -7.72
N GLU A 395 2.60 11.46 -7.97
CA GLU A 395 2.15 12.47 -6.99
C GLU A 395 1.66 11.83 -5.69
N THR A 396 0.91 10.73 -5.77
CA THR A 396 0.43 9.98 -4.61
C THR A 396 1.59 9.42 -3.78
N TYR A 397 2.61 8.85 -4.43
CA TYR A 397 3.79 8.33 -3.73
C TYR A 397 4.66 9.45 -3.17
N ARG A 398 4.83 10.56 -3.91
CA ARG A 398 5.56 11.75 -3.45
C ARG A 398 4.93 12.31 -2.19
N SER A 399 3.62 12.38 -2.20
CA SER A 399 2.79 12.79 -1.09
C SER A 399 2.97 11.89 0.14
N ILE A 400 3.04 10.58 -0.03
CA ILE A 400 3.36 9.67 1.10
C ILE A 400 4.80 9.91 1.57
N CYS A 401 5.77 9.98 0.67
CA CYS A 401 7.17 10.21 1.04
C CYS A 401 7.35 11.48 1.88
N THR A 402 6.74 12.61 1.50
CA THR A 402 6.87 13.89 2.23
C THR A 402 6.23 13.88 3.61
N LEU A 403 5.33 12.94 3.92
CA LEU A 403 4.81 12.74 5.28
C LEU A 403 5.83 12.10 6.23
N HIS A 404 6.78 11.36 5.67
CA HIS A 404 7.62 10.41 6.40
C HIS A 404 9.10 10.76 6.35
N ILE A 405 9.56 11.34 5.24
CA ILE A 405 10.95 11.61 4.92
C ILE A 405 11.17 13.12 4.93
N ARG A 406 12.22 13.54 5.63
CA ARG A 406 12.61 14.95 5.68
C ARG A 406 13.18 15.44 4.32
N PRO A 407 12.96 16.70 3.93
CA PRO A 407 13.38 17.23 2.62
C PRO A 407 14.89 17.12 2.34
N GLU A 408 15.72 17.23 3.37
CA GLU A 408 17.17 17.14 3.31
C GLU A 408 17.72 15.70 3.32
N SER A 409 16.86 14.68 3.38
CA SER A 409 17.30 13.30 3.20
C SER A 409 17.79 13.10 1.78
N GLN A 410 19.08 12.78 1.66
CA GLN A 410 19.73 12.57 0.38
C GLN A 410 20.69 11.38 0.47
N HIS A 411 20.88 10.70 -0.66
CA HIS A 411 21.88 9.66 -0.86
C HIS A 411 22.61 9.94 -2.17
N GLU A 412 23.94 10.00 -2.13
CA GLU A 412 24.79 10.30 -3.30
C GLU A 412 24.35 11.60 -4.05
N ASN A 413 23.98 12.65 -3.31
CA ASN A 413 23.44 13.93 -3.79
C ASN A 413 22.06 13.85 -4.50
N GLN A 414 21.37 12.71 -4.41
CA GLN A 414 20.00 12.57 -4.89
C GLN A 414 19.02 12.62 -3.71
N SER A 415 17.93 13.37 -3.86
CA SER A 415 16.81 13.40 -2.89
C SER A 415 16.21 12.01 -2.72
N THR A 416 16.14 11.53 -1.48
CA THR A 416 15.57 10.21 -1.14
C THR A 416 14.10 10.13 -1.56
N VAL A 417 13.36 11.24 -1.44
CA VAL A 417 11.98 11.33 -1.91
C VAL A 417 11.91 11.11 -3.42
N ASP A 418 12.77 11.78 -4.18
CA ASP A 418 12.77 11.66 -5.64
C ASP A 418 13.20 10.27 -6.11
N MET A 419 14.18 9.65 -5.44
CA MET A 419 14.57 8.26 -5.69
C MET A 419 13.38 7.30 -5.56
N LEU A 420 12.66 7.36 -4.44
CA LEU A 420 11.51 6.49 -4.20
C LEU A 420 10.38 6.75 -5.19
N VAL A 421 10.07 8.02 -5.46
CA VAL A 421 8.97 8.40 -6.37
C VAL A 421 9.27 7.99 -7.80
N GLN A 422 10.47 8.27 -8.28
CA GLN A 422 10.89 7.86 -9.63
C GLN A 422 10.82 6.34 -9.76
N HIS A 423 11.34 5.62 -8.76
CA HIS A 423 11.31 4.16 -8.75
C HIS A 423 9.88 3.61 -8.79
N GLN A 424 8.96 4.15 -7.99
CA GLN A 424 7.55 3.73 -8.03
C GLN A 424 6.87 4.07 -9.36
N ALA A 425 7.20 5.22 -9.97
CA ALA A 425 6.68 5.59 -11.29
C ALA A 425 7.18 4.64 -12.40
N GLU A 426 8.44 4.19 -12.31
CA GLU A 426 9.01 3.17 -13.20
C GLU A 426 8.31 1.82 -13.02
N ARG A 427 8.09 1.38 -11.77
CA ARG A 427 7.34 0.16 -11.45
C ARG A 427 5.92 0.21 -11.99
N LEU A 428 5.20 1.30 -11.76
CA LEU A 428 3.81 1.48 -12.25
C LEU A 428 3.74 1.39 -13.77
N ARG A 429 4.66 2.05 -14.49
CA ARG A 429 4.77 1.93 -15.96
C ARG A 429 5.04 0.52 -16.42
N ALA A 430 5.94 -0.21 -15.75
CA ALA A 430 6.27 -1.60 -16.09
C ALA A 430 5.06 -2.52 -15.89
N PHE A 431 4.37 -2.44 -14.75
CA PHE A 431 3.14 -3.20 -14.50
C PHE A 431 2.06 -2.88 -15.53
N LYS A 432 1.82 -1.61 -15.83
CA LYS A 432 0.83 -1.19 -16.83
C LYS A 432 1.14 -1.76 -18.21
N SER A 433 2.42 -1.75 -18.61
CA SER A 433 2.86 -2.31 -19.89
C SER A 433 2.65 -3.82 -19.96
N GLU A 434 2.99 -4.56 -18.91
CA GLU A 434 2.90 -6.02 -18.93
C GLU A 434 1.46 -6.53 -18.75
N ILE A 435 0.69 -5.95 -17.83
CA ILE A 435 -0.64 -6.46 -17.47
C ILE A 435 -1.67 -6.28 -18.58
N THR A 436 -1.58 -5.19 -19.36
CA THR A 436 -2.49 -4.90 -20.48
C THR A 436 -2.28 -5.82 -21.67
N LYS A 437 -1.17 -6.56 -21.72
CA LYS A 437 -0.90 -7.62 -22.71
C LYS A 437 -1.60 -8.94 -22.39
N LEU A 438 -2.11 -9.11 -21.16
CA LEU A 438 -2.63 -10.40 -20.68
C LEU A 438 -4.12 -10.55 -21.05
N PRO A 439 -4.49 -11.56 -21.86
CA PRO A 439 -5.90 -11.86 -22.16
C PRO A 439 -6.72 -12.12 -20.88
N GLN A 440 -6.14 -12.82 -19.90
CA GLN A 440 -6.81 -13.13 -18.64
C GLN A 440 -7.15 -11.88 -17.84
N PHE A 441 -6.29 -10.86 -17.86
CA PHE A 441 -6.59 -9.58 -17.20
C PHE A 441 -7.68 -8.82 -17.96
N ARG A 442 -7.63 -8.79 -19.30
CA ARG A 442 -8.69 -8.19 -20.13
C ARG A 442 -10.05 -8.83 -19.89
N ASP A 443 -10.10 -10.16 -19.86
CA ASP A 443 -11.35 -10.90 -19.66
C ASP A 443 -11.90 -10.64 -18.25
N TRP A 444 -11.02 -10.64 -17.25
CA TRP A 444 -11.37 -10.27 -15.88
C TRP A 444 -11.85 -8.81 -15.77
N LEU A 445 -11.16 -7.87 -16.44
CA LEU A 445 -11.47 -6.44 -16.41
C LEU A 445 -12.81 -6.15 -17.08
N SER A 446 -13.12 -6.86 -18.18
CA SER A 446 -14.43 -6.76 -18.86
C SER A 446 -15.60 -7.16 -17.95
N LEU A 447 -15.39 -8.18 -17.10
CA LEU A 447 -16.43 -8.72 -16.24
C LEU A 447 -16.55 -7.98 -14.90
N ASN A 448 -15.42 -7.63 -14.28
CA ASN A 448 -15.38 -7.18 -12.89
C ASN A 448 -14.89 -5.72 -12.73
N GLY A 449 -14.33 -5.13 -13.79
CA GLY A 449 -13.58 -3.88 -13.71
C GLY A 449 -14.35 -2.71 -13.12
N ASP A 450 -15.61 -2.51 -13.55
CA ASP A 450 -16.41 -1.36 -13.10
C ASP A 450 -16.79 -1.50 -11.61
N THR A 451 -17.19 -2.70 -11.18
CA THR A 451 -17.50 -3.00 -9.77
C THR A 451 -16.26 -2.79 -8.90
N VAL A 452 -15.09 -3.28 -9.34
CA VAL A 452 -13.84 -3.12 -8.60
C VAL A 452 -13.38 -1.66 -8.57
N LEU A 453 -13.53 -0.91 -9.67
CA LEU A 453 -13.26 0.53 -9.71
C LEU A 453 -14.07 1.26 -8.63
N LYS A 454 -15.37 0.95 -8.50
CA LYS A 454 -16.22 1.58 -7.49
C LYS A 454 -15.69 1.35 -6.08
N ASN A 455 -15.35 0.10 -5.77
CA ASN A 455 -14.77 -0.24 -4.46
C ASN A 455 -13.47 0.53 -4.21
N ILE A 456 -12.60 0.66 -5.23
CA ILE A 456 -11.35 1.44 -5.12
C ILE A 456 -11.64 2.93 -4.89
N LEU A 457 -12.58 3.53 -5.61
CA LEU A 457 -12.96 4.93 -5.45
C LEU A 457 -13.57 5.21 -4.08
N TYR A 458 -14.38 4.28 -3.56
CA TYR A 458 -14.89 4.35 -2.20
C TYR A 458 -13.73 4.36 -1.17
N GLU A 459 -12.78 3.43 -1.29
CA GLU A 459 -11.61 3.36 -0.40
C GLU A 459 -10.73 4.64 -0.49
N PHE A 460 -10.52 5.18 -1.69
CA PHE A 460 -9.81 6.45 -1.87
C PHE A 460 -10.58 7.63 -1.29
N THR A 461 -11.91 7.60 -1.33
CA THR A 461 -12.76 8.62 -0.70
C THR A 461 -12.63 8.57 0.82
N GLU A 462 -12.69 7.39 1.44
CA GLU A 462 -12.45 7.22 2.87
C GLU A 462 -11.03 7.69 3.26
N TYR A 463 -10.03 7.37 2.42
CA TYR A 463 -8.67 7.85 2.59
C TYR A 463 -8.63 9.39 2.60
N ASN A 464 -9.22 10.04 1.59
CA ASN A 464 -9.29 11.49 1.45
C ASN A 464 -9.99 12.16 2.64
N GLN A 465 -11.11 11.60 3.11
CA GLN A 465 -11.82 12.11 4.29
C GLN A 465 -10.96 12.09 5.57
N ARG A 466 -10.08 11.10 5.74
CA ARG A 466 -9.12 11.08 6.87
C ARG A 466 -8.12 12.23 6.82
N PHE A 467 -7.74 12.71 5.63
CA PHE A 467 -6.84 13.86 5.47
C PHE A 467 -7.58 15.19 5.47
N ALA A 468 -8.78 15.25 4.88
CA ALA A 468 -9.64 16.43 4.90
C ALA A 468 -9.92 16.92 6.34
N ARG A 469 -10.18 15.99 7.26
CA ARG A 469 -10.33 16.30 8.70
C ARG A 469 -9.11 16.94 9.36
N LYS A 470 -7.92 16.81 8.75
CA LYS A 470 -6.66 17.37 9.25
C LYS A 470 -6.27 18.67 8.55
N LEU A 471 -6.88 19.01 7.41
CA LEU A 471 -6.59 20.23 6.66
C LEU A 471 -6.87 21.49 7.49
N SER A 472 -7.95 21.47 8.27
CA SER A 472 -8.29 22.57 9.19
C SER A 472 -7.24 22.81 10.29
N VAL A 473 -6.39 21.82 10.56
CA VAL A 473 -5.31 21.91 11.56
C VAL A 473 -3.97 22.22 10.91
N GLN A 474 -3.71 21.67 9.72
CA GLN A 474 -2.44 21.80 9.03
C GLN A 474 -2.66 21.72 7.50
N PRO A 475 -2.58 22.85 6.76
CA PRO A 475 -2.77 22.88 5.31
C PRO A 475 -1.77 22.01 4.54
N LEU A 476 -0.62 21.70 5.13
CA LEU A 476 0.37 20.79 4.55
C LEU A 476 -0.17 19.37 4.29
N TYR A 477 -1.37 19.02 4.78
CA TYR A 477 -1.99 17.75 4.41
C TYR A 477 -2.60 17.72 3.01
N GLN A 478 -2.74 18.86 2.32
CA GLN A 478 -3.44 18.97 1.04
C GLN A 478 -2.85 18.11 -0.08
N PRO A 479 -1.51 18.02 -0.25
CA PRO A 479 -0.94 17.13 -1.25
C PRO A 479 -1.27 15.65 -1.03
N HIS A 480 -1.83 15.25 0.12
CA HIS A 480 -2.22 13.87 0.43
C HIS A 480 -3.68 13.54 0.15
N ILE A 481 -4.40 14.40 -0.55
CA ILE A 481 -5.68 14.04 -1.14
C ILE A 481 -5.42 13.35 -2.48
N ILE A 482 -5.86 12.11 -2.63
CA ILE A 482 -5.79 11.33 -3.86
C ILE A 482 -6.73 11.95 -4.90
N ASN A 483 -6.21 12.16 -6.11
CA ASN A 483 -6.97 12.70 -7.22
C ASN A 483 -7.89 11.63 -7.85
N LEU A 484 -9.19 11.69 -7.55
CA LEU A 484 -10.16 10.72 -8.05
C LEU A 484 -10.45 10.89 -9.55
N ASP A 485 -10.39 12.12 -10.09
CA ASP A 485 -10.56 12.36 -11.53
C ASP A 485 -9.43 11.68 -12.33
N HIS A 486 -8.19 11.73 -11.81
CA HIS A 486 -7.06 11.01 -12.38
C HIS A 486 -7.30 9.49 -12.38
N ALA A 487 -7.77 8.92 -11.26
CA ALA A 487 -8.04 7.48 -11.16
C ALA A 487 -9.08 7.02 -12.20
N VAL A 488 -10.17 7.78 -12.42
CA VAL A 488 -11.18 7.44 -13.45
C VAL A 488 -10.58 7.53 -14.86
N LYS A 489 -9.79 8.56 -15.15
CA LYS A 489 -9.11 8.70 -16.46
C LYS A 489 -8.14 7.54 -16.71
N GLU A 490 -7.37 7.19 -15.69
CA GLU A 490 -6.39 6.11 -15.75
C GLU A 490 -7.07 4.75 -15.96
N TYR A 491 -8.22 4.50 -15.32
CA TYR A 491 -9.03 3.31 -15.57
C TYR A 491 -9.49 3.19 -17.03
N VAL A 492 -9.96 4.30 -17.62
CA VAL A 492 -10.38 4.34 -19.02
C VAL A 492 -9.21 4.03 -19.97
N ASP A 493 -8.02 4.60 -19.73
CA ASP A 493 -6.82 4.32 -20.52
C ASP A 493 -6.38 2.85 -20.39
N ILE A 494 -6.48 2.24 -19.20
CA ILE A 494 -6.22 0.80 -19.01
C ILE A 494 -7.22 -0.05 -19.79
N CYS A 495 -8.50 0.32 -19.78
CA CYS A 495 -9.54 -0.36 -20.55
C CYS A 495 -9.25 -0.27 -22.05
N GLU A 496 -8.92 0.92 -22.56
CA GLU A 496 -8.59 1.15 -23.98
C GLU A 496 -7.38 0.31 -24.41
N LYS A 497 -6.30 0.32 -23.62
CA LYS A 497 -5.11 -0.53 -23.86
C LYS A 497 -5.41 -2.02 -23.81
N SER A 498 -6.43 -2.40 -23.06
CA SER A 498 -6.95 -3.77 -22.98
C SER A 498 -8.04 -4.05 -24.03
N GLN A 499 -8.28 -3.14 -24.98
CA GLN A 499 -9.29 -3.27 -26.04
C GLN A 499 -10.75 -3.34 -25.53
N ILE A 500 -11.02 -2.68 -24.40
CA ILE A 500 -12.35 -2.56 -23.80
C ILE A 500 -12.83 -1.12 -23.99
N VAL A 501 -13.99 -0.95 -24.62
CA VAL A 501 -14.58 0.37 -24.85
C VAL A 501 -15.22 0.89 -23.55
N LYS A 502 -14.61 1.91 -22.95
CA LYS A 502 -15.15 2.65 -21.80
C LYS A 502 -15.00 4.15 -22.05
N SER A 503 -15.83 4.96 -21.39
CA SER A 503 -15.67 6.42 -21.42
C SER A 503 -15.81 6.97 -20.00
N ALA A 504 -14.99 7.97 -19.67
CA ALA A 504 -15.06 8.64 -18.37
C ALA A 504 -16.46 9.24 -18.14
N GLY A 505 -17.03 9.88 -19.16
CA GLY A 505 -18.37 10.48 -19.07
C GLY A 505 -19.51 9.49 -18.83
N THR A 506 -19.34 8.19 -19.16
CA THR A 506 -20.31 7.16 -18.78
C THR A 506 -20.17 6.80 -17.31
N LEU A 507 -18.93 6.56 -16.84
CA LEU A 507 -18.65 6.21 -15.45
C LEU A 507 -19.04 7.34 -14.48
N GLU A 508 -18.75 8.59 -14.85
CA GLU A 508 -19.11 9.78 -14.05
C GLU A 508 -20.62 9.97 -13.87
N LYS A 509 -21.44 9.43 -14.78
CA LYS A 509 -22.91 9.49 -14.69
C LYS A 509 -23.48 8.41 -13.78
N GLU A 510 -22.68 7.42 -13.40
CA GLU A 510 -23.10 6.45 -12.39
C GLU A 510 -23.24 7.16 -11.02
N PRO A 511 -24.38 7.03 -10.32
CA PRO A 511 -24.67 7.84 -9.14
C PRO A 511 -23.56 7.80 -8.06
N GLU A 512 -23.04 6.61 -7.76
CA GLU A 512 -22.01 6.41 -6.74
C GLU A 512 -20.68 7.09 -7.12
N VAL A 513 -20.25 6.91 -8.37
CA VAL A 513 -19.01 7.50 -8.88
C VAL A 513 -19.12 9.02 -8.92
N GLY A 514 -20.24 9.54 -9.43
CA GLY A 514 -20.51 10.98 -9.47
C GLY A 514 -20.50 11.62 -8.08
N GLU A 515 -21.09 10.95 -7.07
CA GLU A 515 -21.10 11.40 -5.68
C GLU A 515 -19.67 11.51 -5.10
N TRP A 516 -18.85 10.48 -5.27
CA TRP A 516 -17.48 10.48 -4.75
C TRP A 516 -16.60 11.54 -5.43
N LEU A 517 -16.75 11.73 -6.75
CA LEU A 517 -16.05 12.80 -7.47
C LEU A 517 -16.48 14.18 -6.99
N ALA A 518 -17.78 14.39 -6.74
CA ALA A 518 -18.29 15.64 -6.20
C ALA A 518 -17.71 15.94 -4.79
N GLU A 519 -17.66 14.94 -3.92
CA GLU A 519 -17.08 15.08 -2.57
C GLU A 519 -15.57 15.36 -2.63
N TYR A 520 -14.82 14.69 -3.51
CA TYR A 520 -13.40 14.99 -3.76
C TYR A 520 -13.20 16.44 -4.23
N ARG A 521 -13.98 16.89 -5.21
CA ARG A 521 -13.90 18.27 -5.74
C ARG A 521 -14.24 19.30 -4.67
N LYS A 522 -15.14 18.98 -3.73
CA LYS A 522 -15.44 19.81 -2.56
C LYS A 522 -14.25 19.91 -1.61
N ILE A 523 -13.57 18.80 -1.31
CA ILE A 523 -12.34 18.81 -0.47
C ILE A 523 -11.26 19.70 -1.11
N GLN A 524 -11.10 19.66 -2.43
CA GLN A 524 -10.13 20.50 -3.15
C GLN A 524 -10.43 22.01 -3.02
N ARG A 525 -11.70 22.42 -3.04
CA ARG A 525 -12.11 23.84 -2.94
C ARG A 525 -11.86 24.47 -1.59
N VAL A 526 -11.79 23.69 -0.51
CA VAL A 526 -11.55 24.22 0.86
C VAL A 526 -10.09 24.68 1.05
N SER A 527 -9.20 24.33 0.12
CA SER A 527 -7.75 24.53 0.25
C SER A 527 -7.19 25.72 -0.52
N TYR A 528 -8.04 26.43 -1.25
CA TYR A 528 -7.78 27.70 -1.92
C TYR A 528 -8.61 28.79 -1.25
#